data_AF-A0A7Y1XII1-F1
#
_entry.id   AF-A0A7Y1XII1-F1
#
_cell.length_a   1.000
_cell.length_b   1.000
_cell.length_c   1.000
_cell.angle_alpha   90.00
_cell.angle_beta   90.00
_cell.angle_gamma   90.00
#
_symmetry.space_group_name_H-M   'P 1'
#
loop_
_entity.id
_entity.type
_entity.pdbx_description
1 polymer ?
#
loop_
_entity_poly.entity_id
_entity_poly.type
_entity_poly.pdbx_seq_one_letter_code
_entity_poly.pdbx_strand_id
1 'polypeptide(L)'
;MRPVILTLLKSVACGLGFLSAAVYASLVPVDIDGNTANGNEGVYDPVLDITWLANANLAQSNDFGLSGIGASGNMQWATAEAFVNAMNAVNGGAGYLGVNTWRHPTIAALDAGGTYNTNLSDNGASDFSYNLSAPQSVQYNPLAASPGFLGSELAYHYYNNFGGIAACNGTNTVVNNQCVSSQPEDVYGIDDAPDPDNNKQLFTNILNTGYWSGSELNAADM
;
A
#
# COMPACT_ATOMS: atom_id res chain seq x y z
N MET A 1 -69.58 0.16 -18.11
CA MET A 1 -69.20 1.45 -18.71
C MET A 1 -67.89 1.90 -18.07
N ARG A 2 -66.85 2.13 -18.87
CA ARG A 2 -65.57 2.72 -18.44
C ARG A 2 -65.73 4.23 -18.23
N PRO A 3 -64.87 4.83 -17.41
CA PRO A 3 -64.07 5.92 -17.93
C PRO A 3 -62.57 5.68 -17.72
N VAL A 4 -61.82 5.99 -18.78
CA VAL A 4 -60.37 6.14 -18.82
C VAL A 4 -60.06 7.57 -18.41
N ILE A 5 -59.17 7.78 -17.43
CA ILE A 5 -58.53 9.08 -17.20
C ILE A 5 -57.02 8.87 -17.21
N LEU A 6 -56.43 9.53 -18.20
CA LEU A 6 -55.01 9.65 -18.52
C LEU A 6 -54.41 10.75 -17.64
N THR A 7 -53.39 10.43 -16.82
CA THR A 7 -52.63 11.45 -16.09
C THR A 7 -51.13 11.23 -16.32
N LEU A 8 -50.50 12.31 -16.80
CA LEU A 8 -49.12 12.47 -17.26
C LEU A 8 -48.06 11.87 -16.33
N LEU A 9 -47.10 11.12 -16.90
CA LEU A 9 -45.75 11.01 -16.35
C LEU A 9 -45.10 12.40 -16.37
N LYS A 10 -44.80 12.96 -15.19
CA LYS A 10 -43.77 13.99 -15.06
C LYS A 10 -42.43 13.28 -14.91
N SER A 11 -41.64 13.30 -15.97
CA SER A 11 -40.24 12.91 -15.96
C SER A 11 -39.47 13.81 -15.01
N VAL A 12 -39.08 13.28 -13.84
CA VAL A 12 -38.01 13.88 -13.04
C VAL A 12 -36.72 13.27 -13.57
N ALA A 13 -36.04 14.01 -14.45
CA ALA A 13 -34.64 13.77 -14.73
C ALA A 13 -33.85 14.16 -13.47
N CYS A 14 -33.67 13.22 -12.55
CA CYS A 14 -32.72 13.36 -11.46
C CYS A 14 -31.35 13.12 -12.10
N GLY A 15 -30.58 14.19 -12.30
CA GLY A 15 -29.23 14.11 -12.80
C GLY A 15 -28.40 13.24 -11.86
N LEU A 16 -28.04 12.04 -12.32
CA LEU A 16 -26.94 11.29 -11.72
C LEU A 16 -25.67 12.10 -12.01
N GLY A 17 -25.32 13.00 -11.09
CA GLY A 17 -23.93 13.34 -10.89
C GLY A 17 -23.23 12.05 -10.52
N PHE A 18 -22.44 11.50 -11.43
CA PHE A 18 -21.47 10.45 -11.11
C PHE A 18 -20.45 11.07 -10.15
N LEU A 19 -20.75 11.11 -8.86
CA LEU A 19 -19.68 11.11 -7.87
C LEU A 19 -19.01 9.75 -8.03
N SER A 20 -17.85 9.74 -8.69
CA SER A 20 -16.92 8.62 -8.63
C SER A 20 -16.43 8.54 -7.19
N ALA A 21 -17.15 7.82 -6.32
CA ALA A 21 -16.56 7.34 -5.10
C ALA A 21 -15.45 6.37 -5.53
N ALA A 22 -14.21 6.70 -5.21
CA ALA A 22 -13.15 5.71 -5.29
C ALA A 22 -13.54 4.59 -4.30
N VAL A 23 -13.97 3.45 -4.83
CA VAL A 23 -14.22 2.26 -4.00
C VAL A 23 -12.85 1.65 -3.78
N TYR A 24 -12.24 1.95 -2.64
CA TYR A 24 -11.04 1.26 -2.20
C TYR A 24 -11.36 -0.23 -2.01
N ALA A 25 -10.39 -1.09 -2.31
CA ALA A 25 -10.53 -2.51 -2.00
C ALA A 25 -10.72 -2.66 -0.50
N SER A 26 -11.81 -3.32 -0.09
CA SER A 26 -12.04 -3.55 1.34
C SER A 26 -11.04 -4.60 1.83
N LEU A 27 -10.04 -4.15 2.58
CA LEU A 27 -9.18 -5.03 3.35
C LEU A 27 -10.00 -5.82 4.37
N VAL A 28 -9.63 -7.07 4.61
CA VAL A 28 -10.39 -7.98 5.50
C VAL A 28 -9.47 -8.49 6.61
N PRO A 29 -9.78 -8.29 7.90
CA PRO A 29 -8.99 -8.87 8.99
C PRO A 29 -9.09 -10.40 8.96
N VAL A 30 -7.96 -11.07 9.20
CA VAL A 30 -7.84 -12.54 9.19
C VAL A 30 -7.25 -13.01 10.53
N ASP A 31 -7.95 -13.94 11.18
CA ASP A 31 -7.42 -14.75 12.29
C ASP A 31 -6.60 -15.89 11.67
N ILE A 32 -5.27 -15.85 11.84
CA ILE A 32 -4.36 -16.79 11.18
C ILE A 32 -4.17 -18.06 12.03
N ASP A 33 -4.08 -17.92 13.34
CA ASP A 33 -3.77 -19.02 14.25
C ASP A 33 -5.01 -19.70 14.84
N GLY A 34 -6.20 -19.18 14.55
CA GLY A 34 -7.50 -19.68 15.01
C GLY A 34 -7.84 -19.24 16.43
N ASN A 35 -7.05 -18.35 17.03
CA ASN A 35 -7.28 -17.83 18.36
C ASN A 35 -7.95 -16.46 18.31
N THR A 36 -9.27 -16.47 18.17
CA THR A 36 -10.12 -15.26 18.21
C THR A 36 -9.97 -14.35 19.44
N ALA A 37 -9.26 -14.77 20.50
CA ALA A 37 -9.05 -13.96 21.70
C ALA A 37 -7.96 -12.88 21.55
N ASN A 38 -7.02 -12.99 20.61
CA ASN A 38 -5.95 -12.00 20.35
C ASN A 38 -6.24 -11.03 19.19
N GLY A 39 -7.40 -11.14 18.55
CA GLY A 39 -7.76 -10.29 17.42
C GLY A 39 -7.38 -10.94 16.09
N ASN A 40 -6.89 -10.13 15.16
CA ASN A 40 -6.44 -10.58 13.84
C ASN A 40 -4.92 -10.43 13.71
N GLU A 41 -4.27 -11.45 13.16
CA GLU A 41 -2.82 -11.43 12.87
C GLU A 41 -2.56 -11.16 11.39
N GLY A 42 -3.58 -11.27 10.55
CA GLY A 42 -3.53 -11.03 9.13
C GLY A 42 -4.50 -9.97 8.66
N VAL A 43 -4.22 -9.44 7.47
CA VAL A 43 -5.12 -8.58 6.71
C VAL A 43 -5.10 -9.02 5.26
N TYR A 44 -6.22 -9.55 4.76
CA TYR A 44 -6.35 -9.99 3.38
C TYR A 44 -6.65 -8.81 2.45
N ASP A 45 -5.87 -8.72 1.38
CA ASP A 45 -6.00 -7.81 0.26
C ASP A 45 -6.58 -8.57 -0.95
N PRO A 46 -7.85 -8.33 -1.32
CA PRO A 46 -8.49 -9.05 -2.40
C PRO A 46 -8.06 -8.60 -3.80
N VAL A 47 -7.32 -7.49 -3.94
CA VAL A 47 -6.83 -7.05 -5.25
C VAL A 47 -5.51 -7.74 -5.58
N LEU A 48 -4.60 -7.79 -4.62
CA LEU A 48 -3.32 -8.48 -4.79
C LEU A 48 -3.41 -9.99 -4.53
N ASP A 49 -4.50 -10.44 -3.90
CA ASP A 49 -4.69 -11.82 -3.40
C ASP A 49 -3.58 -12.22 -2.41
N ILE A 50 -3.35 -11.35 -1.42
CA ILE A 50 -2.29 -11.49 -0.42
C ILE A 50 -2.87 -11.31 0.97
N THR A 51 -2.42 -12.12 1.92
CA THR A 51 -2.62 -11.84 3.35
C THR A 51 -1.37 -11.20 3.93
N TRP A 52 -1.48 -9.94 4.30
CA TRP A 52 -0.43 -9.18 4.98
C TRP A 52 -0.38 -9.53 6.45
N LEU A 53 0.79 -9.47 7.07
CA LEU A 53 0.91 -9.54 8.52
C LEU A 53 0.39 -8.23 9.14
N ALA A 54 -0.52 -8.32 10.11
CA ALA A 54 -1.12 -7.15 10.76
C ALA A 54 -0.09 -6.34 11.57
N ASN A 55 0.99 -6.96 12.07
CA ASN A 55 2.14 -6.23 12.61
C ASN A 55 3.11 -5.87 11.48
N ALA A 56 3.04 -4.61 11.01
CA ALA A 56 3.84 -4.11 9.90
C ALA A 56 5.34 -3.98 10.22
N ASN A 57 5.74 -4.12 11.49
CA ASN A 57 7.14 -4.14 11.92
C ASN A 57 7.40 -5.24 12.97
N LEU A 58 7.14 -6.49 12.58
CA LEU A 58 7.38 -7.65 13.47
C LEU A 58 8.83 -7.70 13.98
N ALA A 59 9.80 -7.37 13.13
CA ALA A 59 11.23 -7.41 13.42
C ALA A 59 11.66 -6.51 14.59
N GLN A 60 10.88 -5.47 14.91
CA GLN A 60 11.14 -4.65 16.10
C GLN A 60 10.96 -5.42 17.41
N SER A 61 10.12 -6.45 17.42
CA SER A 61 9.66 -7.14 18.64
C SER A 61 10.02 -8.62 18.69
N ASN A 62 10.41 -9.20 17.56
CA ASN A 62 10.75 -10.60 17.44
C ASN A 62 11.88 -10.73 16.41
N ASP A 63 13.04 -11.23 16.83
CA ASP A 63 14.24 -11.40 16.00
C ASP A 63 14.40 -12.84 15.47
N PHE A 64 13.53 -13.76 15.88
CA PHE A 64 13.65 -15.20 15.63
C PHE A 64 15.04 -15.78 15.97
N GLY A 65 15.74 -15.20 16.95
CA GLY A 65 17.08 -15.59 17.36
C GLY A 65 18.22 -15.14 16.43
N LEU A 66 17.93 -14.26 15.47
CA LEU A 66 18.93 -13.71 14.56
C LEU A 66 19.65 -12.50 15.15
N SER A 67 20.86 -12.24 14.65
CA SER A 67 21.59 -10.99 14.89
C SER A 67 21.53 -10.09 13.65
N GLY A 68 21.93 -8.82 13.79
CA GLY A 68 21.92 -7.85 12.69
C GLY A 68 20.60 -7.10 12.51
N ILE A 69 19.64 -7.30 13.41
CA ILE A 69 18.37 -6.56 13.46
C ILE A 69 18.52 -5.42 14.46
N GLY A 70 18.31 -4.19 13.98
CA GLY A 70 18.34 -2.99 14.82
C GLY A 70 17.12 -2.91 15.74
N ALA A 71 17.20 -2.09 16.79
CA ALA A 71 16.12 -1.91 17.75
C ALA A 71 14.80 -1.36 17.13
N SER A 72 14.87 -0.78 15.93
CA SER A 72 13.71 -0.32 15.18
C SER A 72 13.20 -1.34 14.14
N GLY A 73 13.74 -2.56 14.13
CA GLY A 73 13.44 -3.61 13.15
C GLY A 73 14.18 -3.47 11.81
N ASN A 74 15.00 -2.43 11.66
CA ASN A 74 15.79 -2.20 10.45
C ASN A 74 16.95 -3.21 10.34
N MET A 75 17.25 -3.67 9.12
CA MET A 75 18.29 -4.66 8.87
C MET A 75 18.80 -4.57 7.42
N GLN A 76 19.95 -5.18 7.13
CA GLN A 76 20.44 -5.33 5.75
C GLN A 76 19.68 -6.44 5.01
N TRP A 77 19.71 -6.41 3.68
CA TRP A 77 18.97 -7.37 2.84
C TRP A 77 19.25 -8.84 3.19
N ALA A 78 20.52 -9.22 3.33
CA ALA A 78 20.88 -10.58 3.73
C ALA A 78 20.29 -11.00 5.09
N THR A 79 20.12 -10.06 6.02
CA THR A 79 19.45 -10.32 7.31
C THR A 79 17.94 -10.41 7.13
N ALA A 80 17.34 -9.63 6.22
CA ALA A 80 15.93 -9.71 5.88
C ALA A 80 15.57 -11.07 5.28
N GLU A 81 16.39 -11.60 4.36
CA GLU A 81 16.20 -12.96 3.81
C GLU A 81 16.31 -14.02 4.91
N ALA A 82 17.29 -13.88 5.80
CA ALA A 82 17.44 -14.78 6.96
C ALA A 82 16.23 -14.69 7.90
N PHE A 83 15.65 -13.50 8.10
CA PHE A 83 14.48 -13.26 8.92
C PHE A 83 13.26 -14.03 8.42
N VAL A 84 12.93 -13.92 7.13
CA VAL A 84 11.82 -14.66 6.52
C VAL A 84 12.06 -16.17 6.58
N ASN A 85 13.29 -16.62 6.33
CA ASN A 85 13.64 -18.05 6.46
C ASN A 85 13.46 -18.56 7.89
N ALA A 86 13.89 -17.80 8.89
CA ALA A 86 13.71 -18.14 10.31
C ALA A 86 12.22 -18.14 10.69
N MET A 87 11.46 -17.13 10.26
CA MET A 87 10.01 -17.00 10.44
C MET A 87 9.25 -18.22 9.89
N ASN A 88 9.68 -18.77 8.75
CA ASN A 88 9.10 -19.99 8.18
C ASN A 88 9.56 -21.28 8.88
N ALA A 89 10.72 -21.26 9.55
CA ALA A 89 11.31 -22.43 10.20
C ALA A 89 10.91 -22.63 11.67
N VAL A 90 10.35 -21.62 12.34
CA VAL A 90 9.93 -21.74 13.75
C VAL A 90 8.89 -22.83 13.97
N ASN A 91 8.66 -23.20 15.23
CA ASN A 91 7.69 -24.22 15.63
C ASN A 91 7.90 -25.58 14.93
N GLY A 92 9.16 -25.95 14.71
CA GLY A 92 9.52 -27.20 14.03
C GLY A 92 9.17 -27.22 12.54
N GLY A 93 9.18 -26.07 11.87
CA GLY A 93 8.86 -25.93 10.45
C GLY A 93 7.37 -25.70 10.14
N ALA A 94 6.52 -25.59 11.16
CA ALA A 94 5.15 -25.10 11.00
C ALA A 94 5.10 -23.60 10.68
N GLY A 95 6.17 -22.87 11.01
CA GLY A 95 6.30 -21.44 10.76
C GLY A 95 5.53 -20.57 11.75
N TYR A 96 5.73 -19.27 11.61
CA TYR A 96 5.11 -18.26 12.47
C TYR A 96 3.60 -18.23 12.21
N LEU A 97 2.81 -18.28 13.30
CA LEU A 97 1.33 -18.40 13.25
C LEU A 97 0.83 -19.64 12.49
N GLY A 98 1.66 -20.70 12.39
CA GLY A 98 1.31 -21.90 11.63
C GLY A 98 1.39 -21.72 10.10
N VAL A 99 2.00 -20.62 9.63
CA VAL A 99 2.27 -20.36 8.21
C VAL A 99 3.77 -20.42 7.98
N ASN A 100 4.19 -21.23 7.01
CA ASN A 100 5.61 -21.43 6.63
C ASN A 100 5.92 -21.00 5.20
N THR A 101 5.04 -20.19 4.60
CA THR A 101 5.18 -19.63 3.26
C THR A 101 5.26 -18.10 3.27
N TRP A 102 5.71 -17.50 4.38
CA TRP A 102 5.98 -16.06 4.45
C TRP A 102 7.05 -15.69 3.43
N ARG A 103 6.90 -14.50 2.83
CA ARG A 103 7.83 -13.95 1.84
C ARG A 103 7.95 -12.44 1.98
N HIS A 104 9.01 -11.88 1.42
CA HIS A 104 9.07 -10.43 1.20
C HIS A 104 8.03 -9.99 0.14
N PRO A 105 7.56 -8.73 0.22
CA PRO A 105 6.74 -8.14 -0.83
C PRO A 105 7.52 -8.01 -2.13
N THR A 106 6.89 -8.27 -3.27
CA THR A 106 7.56 -8.23 -4.57
C THR A 106 7.50 -6.86 -5.22
N ILE A 107 8.49 -6.58 -6.06
CA ILE A 107 8.50 -5.46 -7.00
C ILE A 107 8.78 -5.95 -8.42
N ALA A 108 8.19 -5.30 -9.40
CA ALA A 108 8.46 -5.45 -10.83
C ALA A 108 8.71 -4.08 -11.44
N ALA A 109 9.55 -4.04 -12.47
CA ALA A 109 9.85 -2.81 -13.20
C ALA A 109 8.57 -2.22 -13.82
N LEU A 110 8.46 -0.89 -13.80
CA LEU A 110 7.37 -0.15 -14.39
C LEU A 110 7.29 -0.37 -15.91
N ASP A 111 8.45 -0.50 -16.55
CA ASP A 111 8.57 -0.75 -17.98
C ASP A 111 8.42 -2.24 -18.30
N ALA A 112 7.62 -2.55 -19.32
CA ALA A 112 7.38 -3.91 -19.82
C ALA A 112 8.65 -4.66 -20.28
N GLY A 113 9.77 -3.95 -20.43
CA GLY A 113 11.08 -4.53 -20.73
C GLY A 113 11.79 -5.17 -19.52
N GLY A 114 11.27 -4.97 -18.30
CA GLY A 114 11.82 -5.55 -17.07
C GLY A 114 13.06 -4.83 -16.52
N THR A 115 13.46 -3.69 -17.09
CA THR A 115 14.58 -2.88 -16.61
C THR A 115 14.08 -1.86 -15.59
N TYR A 116 14.68 -1.84 -14.40
CA TYR A 116 14.36 -0.84 -13.39
C TYR A 116 14.90 0.54 -13.79
N ASN A 117 14.02 1.54 -13.78
CA ASN A 117 14.38 2.94 -13.85
C ASN A 117 14.64 3.47 -12.44
N THR A 118 15.91 3.53 -12.07
CA THR A 118 16.38 3.95 -10.73
C THR A 118 16.60 5.46 -10.61
N ASN A 119 16.26 6.24 -11.64
CA ASN A 119 16.27 7.69 -11.54
C ASN A 119 15.20 8.15 -10.56
N LEU A 120 15.58 8.91 -9.53
CA LEU A 120 14.63 9.45 -8.57
C LEU A 120 13.55 10.29 -9.28
N SER A 121 12.28 10.01 -9.00
CA SER A 121 11.15 10.79 -9.49
C SER A 121 10.13 11.05 -8.39
N ASP A 122 9.41 12.16 -8.50
CA ASP A 122 8.40 12.57 -7.54
C ASP A 122 6.96 12.36 -8.06
N ASN A 123 6.79 11.76 -9.24
CA ASN A 123 5.48 11.65 -9.91
C ASN A 123 5.04 10.21 -10.27
N GLY A 124 5.79 9.21 -9.81
CA GLY A 124 5.54 7.79 -10.10
C GLY A 124 6.08 7.31 -11.45
N ALA A 125 6.83 8.11 -12.21
CA ALA A 125 7.34 7.74 -13.54
C ALA A 125 8.61 6.85 -13.53
N SER A 126 9.10 6.47 -12.36
CA SER A 126 10.27 5.62 -12.19
C SER A 126 10.06 4.60 -11.08
N ASP A 127 10.85 3.53 -11.10
CA ASP A 127 10.83 2.48 -10.09
C ASP A 127 11.40 2.96 -8.75
N PHE A 128 12.20 4.02 -8.78
CA PHE A 128 12.65 4.74 -7.60
C PHE A 128 11.88 6.07 -7.48
N SER A 129 10.64 6.00 -6.99
CA SER A 129 9.76 7.16 -6.88
C SER A 129 8.96 7.22 -5.59
N TYR A 130 8.68 8.44 -5.11
CA TYR A 130 7.79 8.64 -3.97
C TYR A 130 6.35 8.23 -4.26
N ASN A 131 5.85 8.46 -5.48
CA ASN A 131 4.42 8.33 -5.80
C ASN A 131 4.11 7.17 -6.77
N LEU A 132 4.95 6.12 -6.75
CA LEU A 132 4.70 4.90 -7.52
C LEU A 132 3.35 4.29 -7.14
N SER A 133 2.55 3.86 -8.11
CA SER A 133 1.19 3.31 -7.87
C SER A 133 0.13 4.31 -7.38
N ALA A 134 0.51 5.53 -6.98
CA ALA A 134 -0.42 6.48 -6.38
C ALA A 134 -1.55 6.90 -7.35
N PRO A 135 -2.82 6.92 -6.91
CA PRO A 135 -3.93 7.43 -7.71
C PRO A 135 -3.71 8.88 -8.17
N GLN A 136 -4.38 9.27 -9.26
CA GLN A 136 -4.38 10.66 -9.69
C GLN A 136 -5.18 11.54 -8.74
N SER A 137 -4.57 12.65 -8.32
CA SER A 137 -5.21 13.66 -7.50
C SER A 137 -4.75 15.05 -7.95
N VAL A 138 -5.70 15.94 -8.24
CA VAL A 138 -5.38 17.34 -8.58
C VAL A 138 -4.57 18.00 -7.48
N GLN A 139 -4.79 17.58 -6.22
CA GLN A 139 -4.14 18.14 -5.05
C GLN A 139 -2.88 17.39 -4.62
N TYR A 140 -2.71 16.09 -4.88
CA TYR A 140 -1.61 15.31 -4.27
C TYR A 140 -0.77 14.50 -5.26
N ASN A 141 -1.25 14.31 -6.48
CA ASN A 141 -0.55 13.60 -7.54
C ASN A 141 -1.14 13.97 -8.91
N PRO A 142 -0.92 15.20 -9.40
CA PRO A 142 -1.61 15.68 -10.60
C PRO A 142 -1.11 14.98 -11.87
N LEU A 143 0.15 14.54 -11.87
CA LEU A 143 0.79 13.89 -13.00
C LEU A 143 0.49 12.40 -13.09
N ALA A 144 0.41 11.70 -11.94
CA ALA A 144 0.07 10.29 -11.82
C ALA A 144 0.60 9.42 -12.95
N ALA A 145 1.92 9.22 -13.00
CA ALA A 145 2.55 8.52 -14.12
C ALA A 145 2.37 6.98 -14.06
N SER A 146 1.97 6.43 -12.92
CA SER A 146 1.78 4.98 -12.73
C SER A 146 0.60 4.61 -11.81
N PRO A 147 -0.61 5.20 -11.96
CA PRO A 147 -1.70 5.03 -11.01
C PRO A 147 -2.19 3.58 -10.98
N GLY A 148 -2.30 3.01 -9.79
CA GLY A 148 -2.77 1.63 -9.58
C GLY A 148 -1.80 0.56 -10.10
N PHE A 149 -0.52 0.90 -10.30
CA PHE A 149 0.50 -0.07 -10.71
C PHE A 149 0.61 -1.20 -9.69
N LEU A 150 0.35 -2.43 -10.13
CA LEU A 150 0.36 -3.64 -9.30
C LEU A 150 1.77 -4.26 -9.18
N GLY A 151 2.75 -3.76 -9.94
CA GLY A 151 4.09 -4.36 -9.92
C GLY A 151 4.82 -4.13 -8.59
N SER A 152 4.45 -3.14 -7.79
CA SER A 152 4.93 -3.01 -6.41
C SER A 152 3.78 -3.27 -5.43
N GLU A 153 3.81 -4.42 -4.77
CA GLU A 153 2.74 -4.83 -3.84
C GLU A 153 2.58 -3.83 -2.69
N LEU A 154 3.68 -3.36 -2.11
CA LEU A 154 3.65 -2.38 -1.03
C LEU A 154 3.25 -0.97 -1.49
N ALA A 155 3.69 -0.52 -2.67
CA ALA A 155 3.26 0.78 -3.18
C ALA A 155 1.75 0.78 -3.46
N TYR A 156 1.25 -0.30 -4.07
CA TYR A 156 -0.17 -0.48 -4.27
C TYR A 156 -0.92 -0.52 -2.93
N HIS A 157 -0.46 -1.32 -1.97
CA HIS A 157 -1.06 -1.42 -0.66
C HIS A 157 -1.12 -0.07 0.06
N TYR A 158 -0.02 0.67 0.06
CA TYR A 158 0.10 1.96 0.72
C TYR A 158 -0.80 3.04 0.08
N TYR A 159 -0.78 3.18 -1.25
CA TYR A 159 -1.54 4.26 -1.89
C TYR A 159 -2.98 3.91 -2.22
N ASN A 160 -3.24 2.67 -2.63
CA ASN A 160 -4.55 2.26 -3.13
C ASN A 160 -5.39 1.56 -2.07
N ASN A 161 -4.80 0.85 -1.10
CA ASN A 161 -5.62 0.27 -0.02
C ASN A 161 -5.74 1.22 1.16
N PHE A 162 -4.62 1.79 1.64
CA PHE A 162 -4.68 2.75 2.75
C PHE A 162 -5.14 4.13 2.34
N GLY A 163 -5.14 4.46 1.05
CA GLY A 163 -5.43 5.81 0.58
C GLY A 163 -4.36 6.82 1.00
N GLY A 164 -3.12 6.35 1.20
CA GLY A 164 -2.00 7.21 1.59
C GLY A 164 -1.87 8.42 0.67
N ILE A 165 -1.58 9.57 1.24
CA ILE A 165 -1.42 10.80 0.46
C ILE A 165 0.02 10.89 -0.06
N ALA A 166 0.13 11.04 -1.37
CA ALA A 166 1.39 11.31 -2.05
C ALA A 166 1.98 12.66 -1.63
N ALA A 167 3.30 12.74 -1.45
CA ALA A 167 3.98 13.95 -0.99
C ALA A 167 3.97 15.13 -2.00
N CYS A 168 3.36 14.97 -3.18
CA CYS A 168 3.34 15.97 -4.24
C CYS A 168 2.08 16.85 -4.22
N ASN A 169 2.06 17.92 -3.42
CA ASN A 169 0.91 18.84 -3.42
C ASN A 169 0.80 19.67 -4.72
N GLY A 170 -0.36 19.66 -5.39
CA GLY A 170 -0.76 20.45 -6.55
C GLY A 170 -0.86 21.96 -6.30
N THR A 171 -0.56 22.44 -5.10
CA THR A 171 -0.32 23.87 -4.82
C THR A 171 1.09 24.34 -5.14
N ASN A 172 2.03 23.43 -5.35
CA ASN A 172 3.36 23.80 -5.83
C ASN A 172 3.30 23.99 -7.35
N THR A 173 3.81 25.13 -7.80
CA THR A 173 4.00 25.42 -9.22
C THR A 173 4.65 24.20 -9.87
N VAL A 174 3.94 23.51 -10.76
CA VAL A 174 4.54 22.49 -11.61
C VAL A 174 5.54 23.23 -12.50
N VAL A 175 6.81 23.29 -12.10
CA VAL A 175 7.87 23.85 -12.93
C VAL A 175 8.45 22.68 -13.72
N ASN A 176 8.36 22.73 -15.05
CA ASN A 176 8.92 21.71 -15.94
C ASN A 176 8.44 20.27 -15.65
N ASN A 177 7.18 20.06 -15.26
CA ASN A 177 6.60 18.72 -15.06
C ASN A 177 7.27 17.90 -13.91
N GLN A 178 7.92 18.58 -12.97
CA GLN A 178 8.53 18.01 -11.76
C GLN A 178 7.75 18.48 -10.53
N CYS A 179 7.45 17.56 -9.60
CA CYS A 179 6.96 17.94 -8.29
C CYS A 179 8.12 18.59 -7.52
N VAL A 180 7.83 19.58 -6.68
CA VAL A 180 8.83 20.17 -5.79
C VAL A 180 8.33 19.92 -4.38
N SER A 181 9.03 19.11 -3.59
CA SER A 181 8.65 18.83 -2.20
C SER A 181 8.88 20.07 -1.34
N SER A 182 7.80 20.76 -0.97
CA SER A 182 7.85 21.82 0.04
C SER A 182 6.77 21.65 1.11
N GLN A 183 6.12 20.48 1.15
CA GLN A 183 5.15 20.19 2.20
C GLN A 183 5.89 19.89 3.50
N PRO A 184 5.39 20.41 4.64
CA PRO A 184 5.78 19.87 5.93
C PRO A 184 5.33 18.39 6.02
N GLU A 185 6.01 17.60 6.87
CA GLU A 185 5.84 16.13 6.95
C GLU A 185 4.44 15.67 7.44
N ASP A 186 3.57 16.63 7.76
CA ASP A 186 2.23 16.48 8.34
C ASP A 186 1.09 16.60 7.32
N VAL A 187 1.37 16.48 6.01
CA VAL A 187 0.35 16.59 4.94
C VAL A 187 0.40 15.40 3.97
N TYR A 188 1.23 14.38 4.23
CA TYR A 188 1.37 13.21 3.38
C TYR A 188 1.53 11.94 4.20
N GLY A 189 1.24 10.80 3.57
CA GLY A 189 1.23 9.50 4.21
C GLY A 189 -0.16 9.04 4.64
N ILE A 190 -0.19 8.09 5.56
CA ILE A 190 -1.43 7.41 5.96
C ILE A 190 -2.21 8.15 7.06
N ASP A 191 -1.59 9.04 7.82
CA ASP A 191 -2.24 9.77 8.91
C ASP A 191 -3.31 10.74 8.40
N ASP A 192 -3.10 11.30 7.21
CA ASP A 192 -4.04 12.19 6.52
C ASP A 192 -4.86 11.49 5.43
N ALA A 193 -4.76 10.16 5.32
CA ALA A 193 -5.56 9.39 4.38
C ALA A 193 -7.07 9.59 4.64
N PRO A 194 -7.95 9.28 3.67
CA PRO A 194 -9.39 9.44 3.86
C PRO A 194 -9.99 8.65 5.03
N ASP A 195 -9.37 7.55 5.44
CA ASP A 195 -9.78 6.71 6.58
C ASP A 195 -8.57 6.17 7.37
N PRO A 196 -7.86 7.03 8.10
CA PRO A 196 -6.62 6.67 8.76
C PRO A 196 -6.87 5.77 9.98
N ASP A 197 -8.04 5.89 10.61
CA ASP A 197 -8.44 5.12 11.78
C ASP A 197 -8.69 3.65 11.42
N ASN A 198 -9.33 3.38 10.27
CA ASN A 198 -9.52 2.00 9.82
C ASN A 198 -8.16 1.31 9.53
N ASN A 199 -7.23 2.02 8.88
CA ASN A 199 -5.88 1.49 8.62
C ASN A 199 -5.15 1.14 9.93
N LYS A 200 -5.22 2.02 10.94
CA LYS A 200 -4.63 1.82 12.27
C LYS A 200 -5.35 0.78 13.12
N GLN A 201 -6.59 0.43 12.79
CA GLN A 201 -7.30 -0.69 13.42
C GLN A 201 -6.88 -2.03 12.82
N LEU A 202 -6.61 -2.08 11.52
CA LEU A 202 -6.20 -3.30 10.83
C LEU A 202 -4.71 -3.62 11.01
N PHE A 203 -3.86 -2.59 11.12
CA PHE A 203 -2.41 -2.73 11.22
C PHE A 203 -1.84 -2.07 12.48
N THR A 204 -0.80 -2.70 13.02
CA THR A 204 0.03 -2.16 14.09
C THR A 204 1.45 -1.91 13.60
N ASN A 205 2.16 -0.96 14.22
CA ASN A 205 3.54 -0.58 13.87
C ASN A 205 3.76 -0.19 12.40
N ILE A 206 2.72 0.35 11.76
CA ILE A 206 2.81 0.88 10.41
C ILE A 206 3.59 2.20 10.39
N LEU A 207 4.43 2.39 9.37
CA LEU A 207 5.15 3.65 9.16
C LEU A 207 4.24 4.66 8.45
N ASN A 208 4.21 5.89 8.94
CA ASN A 208 3.32 6.91 8.38
C ASN A 208 3.73 7.35 6.96
N THR A 209 5.03 7.56 6.73
CA THR A 209 5.54 8.35 5.62
C THR A 209 6.22 7.54 4.51
N GLY A 210 6.09 6.21 4.52
CA GLY A 210 6.61 5.41 3.43
C GLY A 210 6.55 3.90 3.65
N TYR A 211 7.00 3.21 2.62
CA TYR A 211 7.13 1.76 2.55
C TYR A 211 8.52 1.41 1.99
N TRP A 212 8.97 0.18 2.22
CA TRP A 212 10.25 -0.31 1.71
C TRP A 212 9.98 -1.51 0.81
N SER A 213 10.43 -1.47 -0.44
CA SER A 213 10.28 -2.61 -1.36
C SER A 213 11.04 -3.83 -0.83
N GLY A 214 10.45 -5.02 -0.97
CA GLY A 214 11.06 -6.28 -0.56
C GLY A 214 12.07 -6.84 -1.56
N SER A 215 12.94 -5.98 -2.11
CA SER A 215 14.05 -6.39 -2.97
C SER A 215 15.19 -5.38 -2.85
N GLU A 216 16.42 -5.88 -2.72
CA GLU A 216 17.63 -5.07 -2.93
C GLU A 216 17.90 -4.99 -4.43
N LEU A 217 17.81 -3.79 -5.01
CA LEU A 217 18.35 -3.54 -6.34
C LEU A 217 19.87 -3.48 -6.19
N ASN A 218 20.58 -4.44 -6.79
CA ASN A 218 22.04 -4.40 -6.80
C ASN A 218 22.52 -3.28 -7.70
N ALA A 219 23.76 -2.81 -7.51
CA ALA A 219 24.36 -1.78 -8.36
C ALA A 219 24.46 -2.15 -9.86
N ALA A 220 24.19 -3.40 -10.25
CA ALA A 220 24.08 -3.84 -11.64
C ALA A 220 22.65 -3.71 -12.22
N ASP A 221 21.65 -3.57 -11.34
CA ASP A 221 20.26 -3.23 -11.65
C ASP A 221 20.00 -1.72 -11.50
N MET A 222 21.04 -0.94 -11.13
CA MET A 222 21.08 0.53 -11.03
C MET A 222 21.91 1.15 -12.17
#